data_AF-A0A5B7TQ06-F1
#
_entry.id   AF-A0A5B7TQ06-F1
#
_cell.length_a   1.000
_cell.length_b   1.000
_cell.length_c   1.000
_cell.angle_alpha   90.00
_cell.angle_beta   90.00
_cell.angle_gamma   90.00
#
_symmetry.space_group_name_H-M   'P 1'
#
loop_
_entity.id
_entity.type
_entity.pdbx_description
1 polymer ?
#
loop_
_entity_poly.entity_id
_entity_poly.type
_entity_poly.pdbx_seq_one_letter_code
_entity_poly.pdbx_strand_id
1 'polypeptide(L)'
;MKKNGILIIILSCLAVGLHAQEEKTFWDNGNVKTTIILDEDGEKNGRYESFYENGELKEYGSYENGEKVGTWNEYYYDGTNKKMTRYYDGIIYRKEIYYDNGRLMVSGGFDDQGKKDGPWKQQYDNWQEKLEGDYSHGKKQGQWKYYTESGELFKIENYKEDVRISKWENNDINSNVFESEDTVIDVSHKIEQTQVEEVEEEIIEYVEVEEDAIDAVAEVAGDATVESVNYYRNRRNGEWKFYNERGDVIEIGNYINDRKNGKWTSYYDNGQIKRIQLWNAGKVIEVISYFDKNGKTLDKGTLKAGKGTINEYDANNKLISTIEFVNGEEIDWNDAFELNNMAWDIYENETDAAMLQKGIKMVKRSIELDKDYFNTDTYAALLFKTGNLKQALILAKEAIRIAKKNDDTYSSTTELIEQIQKKMKK
;
A
#
# COMPACT_ATOMS: atom_id res chain seq x y z
N MET A 1 -21.94 -45.06 17.02
CA MET A 1 -20.82 -44.22 17.50
C MET A 1 -19.57 -44.58 16.71
N LYS A 2 -19.39 -44.01 15.51
CA LYS A 2 -18.14 -44.16 14.76
C LYS A 2 -17.14 -43.17 15.36
N LYS A 3 -16.01 -43.68 15.82
CA LYS A 3 -14.87 -42.88 16.28
C LYS A 3 -14.30 -42.16 15.05
N ASN A 4 -14.35 -40.83 15.04
CA ASN A 4 -13.67 -40.02 14.04
C ASN A 4 -12.17 -40.12 14.32
N GLY A 5 -11.47 -40.95 13.53
CA GLY A 5 -10.02 -40.99 13.51
C GLY A 5 -9.52 -39.78 12.73
N ILE A 6 -8.79 -38.89 13.40
CA ILE A 6 -7.98 -37.86 12.76
C ILE A 6 -6.86 -38.60 12.02
N LEU A 7 -6.87 -38.55 10.69
CA LEU A 7 -5.79 -39.11 9.87
C LEU A 7 -4.72 -38.03 9.70
N ILE A 8 -3.70 -38.06 10.56
CA ILE A 8 -2.51 -37.20 10.44
C ILE A 8 -1.53 -37.91 9.50
N ILE A 9 -1.31 -37.36 8.31
CA ILE A 9 -0.27 -37.83 7.38
C ILE A 9 0.95 -36.95 7.57
N ILE A 10 1.98 -37.47 8.26
CA ILE A 10 3.29 -36.81 8.45
C ILE A 10 4.19 -37.24 7.29
N LEU A 11 4.52 -36.31 6.38
CA LEU A 11 5.49 -36.55 5.30
C LEU A 11 6.81 -35.86 5.67
N SER A 12 7.72 -36.58 6.33
CA SER A 12 9.05 -36.06 6.67
C SER A 12 10.05 -36.34 5.54
N CYS A 13 10.48 -35.31 4.80
CA CYS A 13 11.65 -35.39 3.92
C CYS A 13 12.91 -35.04 4.72
N LEU A 14 13.86 -35.97 4.79
CA LEU A 14 15.18 -35.77 5.40
C LEU A 14 16.10 -35.00 4.44
N ALA A 15 16.31 -33.71 4.72
CA ALA A 15 17.50 -32.95 4.33
C ALA A 15 17.75 -31.90 5.42
N VAL A 16 19.01 -31.77 5.86
CA VAL A 16 19.39 -30.90 6.98
C VAL A 16 19.16 -29.43 6.60
N GLY A 17 18.14 -28.81 7.22
CA GLY A 17 17.77 -27.40 7.10
C GLY A 17 16.36 -27.16 7.66
N LEU A 18 16.22 -26.22 8.61
CA LEU A 18 15.01 -25.75 9.33
C LEU A 18 13.69 -26.48 8.99
N HIS A 19 13.14 -27.24 9.95
CA HIS A 19 11.97 -28.08 9.73
C HIS A 19 10.65 -27.29 9.77
N ALA A 20 10.13 -26.90 8.61
CA ALA A 20 8.73 -26.51 8.46
C ALA A 20 7.87 -27.72 8.06
N GLN A 21 6.77 -27.99 8.78
CA GLN A 21 5.87 -29.12 8.55
C GLN A 21 4.53 -28.66 7.93
N GLU A 22 4.09 -29.28 6.83
CA GLU A 22 2.76 -29.03 6.26
C GLU A 22 1.71 -29.96 6.88
N GLU A 23 0.61 -29.40 7.41
CA GLU A 23 -0.55 -30.13 7.91
C GLU A 23 -1.79 -29.89 7.02
N LYS A 24 -2.57 -30.95 6.79
CA LYS A 24 -3.83 -30.89 6.04
C LYS A 24 -4.99 -31.48 6.83
N THR A 25 -6.14 -30.80 6.76
CA THR A 25 -7.43 -31.35 7.21
C THR A 25 -8.33 -31.59 6.01
N PHE A 26 -9.34 -32.44 6.18
CA PHE A 26 -10.23 -32.87 5.10
C PHE A 26 -11.70 -32.72 5.49
N TRP A 27 -12.53 -32.46 4.50
CA TRP A 27 -13.98 -32.59 4.58
C TRP A 27 -14.38 -34.07 4.58
N ASP A 28 -15.62 -34.38 4.99
CA ASP A 28 -16.13 -35.76 5.02
C ASP A 28 -16.15 -36.42 3.62
N ASN A 29 -16.21 -35.61 2.56
CA ASN A 29 -16.13 -36.05 1.17
C ASN A 29 -14.71 -36.37 0.69
N GLY A 30 -13.69 -36.16 1.54
CA GLY A 30 -12.28 -36.39 1.24
C GLY A 30 -11.56 -35.22 0.58
N ASN A 31 -12.24 -34.13 0.25
CA ASN A 31 -11.59 -32.92 -0.27
C ASN A 31 -10.79 -32.22 0.84
N VAL A 32 -9.68 -31.57 0.46
CA VAL A 32 -8.88 -30.78 1.41
C VAL A 32 -9.74 -29.65 1.94
N LYS A 33 -9.71 -29.47 3.27
CA LYS A 33 -10.42 -28.40 3.98
C LYS A 33 -9.48 -27.27 4.37
N THR A 34 -8.29 -27.60 4.86
CA THR A 34 -7.22 -26.63 5.14
C THR A 34 -5.86 -27.21 4.82
N THR A 35 -4.93 -26.35 4.43
CA THR A 35 -3.49 -26.60 4.39
C THR A 35 -2.81 -25.53 5.24
N ILE A 36 -1.88 -25.91 6.12
CA ILE A 36 -1.15 -24.97 6.97
C ILE A 36 0.31 -25.41 7.15
N ILE A 37 1.23 -24.45 7.20
CA ILE A 37 2.63 -24.70 7.58
C ILE A 37 2.82 -24.41 9.07
N LEU A 38 3.45 -25.35 9.78
CA LEU A 38 3.83 -25.26 11.18
C LEU A 38 5.35 -25.25 11.34
N ASP A 39 5.86 -24.60 12.37
CA ASP A 39 7.25 -24.66 12.79
C ASP A 39 7.55 -25.87 13.71
N GLU A 40 8.78 -25.92 14.24
CA GLU A 40 9.28 -27.01 15.08
C GLU A 40 8.53 -27.14 16.42
N ASP A 41 7.92 -26.06 16.90
CA ASP A 41 7.12 -26.03 18.13
C ASP A 41 5.62 -26.32 17.87
N GLY A 42 5.25 -26.47 16.60
CA GLY A 42 3.87 -26.71 16.16
C GLY A 42 3.04 -25.43 16.05
N GLU A 43 3.66 -24.25 16.10
CA GLU A 43 2.99 -22.97 15.86
C GLU A 43 2.87 -22.70 14.36
N LYS A 44 1.87 -21.90 13.98
CA LYS A 44 1.59 -21.61 12.58
C LYS A 44 2.66 -20.70 12.02
N ASN A 45 3.42 -21.14 11.03
CA ASN A 45 4.52 -20.37 10.49
C ASN A 45 4.70 -20.64 8.99
N GLY A 46 4.10 -19.78 8.17
CA GLY A 46 4.09 -19.89 6.72
C GLY A 46 2.68 -19.93 6.12
N ARG A 47 2.57 -20.50 4.92
CA ARG A 47 1.35 -20.44 4.11
C ARG A 47 0.14 -21.10 4.78
N TYR A 48 -1.02 -20.48 4.63
CA TYR A 48 -2.33 -21.01 5.00
C TYR A 48 -3.32 -20.94 3.85
N GLU A 49 -4.05 -22.03 3.64
CA GLU A 49 -5.13 -22.16 2.67
C GLU A 49 -6.32 -22.83 3.34
N SER A 50 -7.54 -22.35 3.08
CA SER A 50 -8.77 -23.08 3.36
C SER A 50 -9.65 -23.16 2.12
N PHE A 51 -10.44 -24.21 2.02
CA PHE A 51 -11.23 -24.53 0.84
C PHE A 51 -12.68 -24.82 1.22
N TYR A 52 -13.59 -24.52 0.30
CA TYR A 52 -14.98 -24.97 0.37
C TYR A 52 -15.09 -26.48 0.12
N GLU A 53 -16.23 -27.08 0.44
CA GLU A 53 -16.45 -28.53 0.23
C GLU A 53 -16.33 -28.95 -1.24
N ASN A 54 -16.56 -28.05 -2.20
CA ASN A 54 -16.37 -28.28 -3.64
C ASN A 54 -14.89 -28.24 -4.06
N GLY A 55 -13.97 -27.88 -3.18
CA GLY A 55 -12.54 -27.75 -3.45
C GLY A 55 -12.09 -26.35 -3.91
N GLU A 56 -13.00 -25.40 -4.07
CA GLU A 56 -12.65 -24.01 -4.42
C GLU A 56 -12.00 -23.30 -3.22
N LEU A 57 -11.05 -22.41 -3.51
CA LEU A 57 -10.31 -21.66 -2.50
C LEU A 57 -11.27 -20.72 -1.75
N LYS A 58 -11.25 -20.80 -0.41
CA LYS A 58 -12.10 -19.99 0.47
C LYS A 58 -11.32 -18.89 1.16
N GLU A 59 -10.13 -19.18 1.65
CA GLU A 59 -9.26 -18.23 2.34
C GLU A 59 -7.81 -18.57 2.06
N TYR A 60 -6.97 -17.54 1.91
CA TYR A 60 -5.54 -17.68 1.68
C TYR A 60 -4.77 -16.55 2.36
N GLY A 61 -3.66 -16.90 2.99
CA GLY A 61 -2.73 -15.95 3.59
C GLY A 61 -1.50 -16.65 4.16
N SER A 62 -0.79 -15.95 5.04
CA SER A 62 0.38 -16.50 5.73
C SER A 62 0.34 -16.18 7.22
N TYR A 63 0.94 -17.06 8.01
CA TYR A 63 1.25 -16.85 9.41
C TYR A 63 2.75 -16.64 9.62
N GLU A 64 3.11 -15.90 10.66
CA GLU A 64 4.46 -15.84 11.23
C GLU A 64 4.31 -15.93 12.75
N ASN A 65 4.96 -16.92 13.39
CA ASN A 65 4.87 -17.18 14.83
C ASN A 65 3.43 -17.18 15.38
N GLY A 66 2.51 -17.86 14.69
CA GLY A 66 1.10 -17.98 15.08
C GLY A 66 0.19 -16.83 14.63
N GLU A 67 0.74 -15.69 14.19
CA GLU A 67 -0.01 -14.48 13.86
C GLU A 67 -0.22 -14.29 12.35
N LYS A 68 -1.36 -13.72 11.95
CA LYS A 68 -1.64 -13.43 10.53
C LYS A 68 -0.70 -12.32 10.02
N VAL A 69 0.02 -12.59 8.94
CA VAL A 69 0.90 -11.61 8.29
C VAL A 69 0.57 -11.41 6.82
N GLY A 70 0.93 -10.24 6.30
CA GLY A 70 0.78 -9.91 4.88
C GLY A 70 -0.68 -9.81 4.46
N THR A 71 -0.99 -10.23 3.23
CA THR A 71 -2.33 -10.10 2.65
C THR A 71 -3.11 -11.40 2.82
N TRP A 72 -4.25 -11.29 3.47
CA TRP A 72 -5.24 -12.34 3.64
C TRP A 72 -6.42 -12.09 2.71
N ASN A 73 -6.71 -13.05 1.84
CA ASN A 73 -7.83 -13.00 0.92
C ASN A 73 -8.87 -14.04 1.31
N GLU A 74 -10.13 -13.65 1.29
CA GLU A 74 -11.28 -14.55 1.35
C GLU A 74 -12.07 -14.42 0.05
N TYR A 75 -12.62 -15.54 -0.40
CA TYR A 75 -13.33 -15.67 -1.66
C TYR A 75 -14.78 -16.12 -1.42
N TYR A 76 -15.65 -15.85 -2.37
CA TYR A 76 -16.98 -16.42 -2.48
C TYR A 76 -16.90 -17.87 -3.00
N TYR A 77 -18.02 -18.59 -2.95
CA TYR A 77 -18.10 -20.00 -3.37
C TYR A 77 -17.78 -20.22 -4.85
N ASP A 78 -17.92 -19.16 -5.67
CA ASP A 78 -17.59 -19.14 -7.10
C ASP A 78 -16.14 -18.72 -7.40
N GLY A 79 -15.34 -18.46 -6.36
CA GLY A 79 -13.94 -18.03 -6.47
C GLY A 79 -13.76 -16.51 -6.59
N THR A 80 -14.83 -15.72 -6.62
CA THR A 80 -14.71 -14.26 -6.67
C THR A 80 -14.15 -13.71 -5.36
N ASN A 81 -13.27 -12.70 -5.40
CA ASN A 81 -12.76 -12.06 -4.19
C ASN A 81 -13.92 -11.49 -3.36
N LYS A 82 -13.95 -11.83 -2.07
CA LYS A 82 -14.95 -11.37 -1.10
C LYS A 82 -14.37 -10.32 -0.17
N LYS A 83 -13.16 -10.55 0.32
CA LYS A 83 -12.53 -9.70 1.33
C LYS A 83 -11.03 -9.81 1.22
N MET A 84 -10.35 -8.68 1.32
CA MET A 84 -8.91 -8.62 1.43
C MET A 84 -8.54 -7.83 2.68
N THR A 85 -7.79 -8.45 3.57
CA THR A 85 -7.28 -7.86 4.80
C THR A 85 -5.77 -7.84 4.73
N ARG A 86 -5.15 -6.68 4.91
CA ARG A 86 -3.69 -6.55 4.99
C ARG A 86 -3.29 -6.37 6.43
N TYR A 87 -2.39 -7.23 6.88
CA TYR A 87 -1.80 -7.19 8.21
C TYR A 87 -0.39 -6.58 8.15
N TYR A 88 -0.08 -5.76 9.13
CA TYR A 88 1.27 -5.25 9.38
C TYR A 88 1.54 -5.39 10.88
N ASP A 89 2.56 -6.17 11.24
CA ASP A 89 2.91 -6.45 12.64
C ASP A 89 1.72 -7.00 13.46
N GLY A 90 1.02 -8.00 12.91
CA GLY A 90 -0.15 -8.63 13.53
C GLY A 90 -1.45 -7.82 13.49
N ILE A 91 -1.40 -6.54 13.15
CA ILE A 91 -2.56 -5.62 13.17
C ILE A 91 -3.14 -5.44 11.77
N ILE A 92 -4.47 -5.37 11.66
CA ILE A 92 -5.14 -5.05 10.39
C ILE A 92 -4.78 -3.61 10.01
N TYR A 93 -4.04 -3.43 8.92
CA TYR A 93 -3.70 -2.11 8.39
C TYR A 93 -4.75 -1.61 7.39
N ARG A 94 -5.31 -2.51 6.58
CA ARG A 94 -6.29 -2.17 5.55
C ARG A 94 -7.26 -3.30 5.33
N LYS A 95 -8.52 -2.96 5.09
CA LYS A 95 -9.56 -3.90 4.71
C LYS A 95 -10.28 -3.42 3.48
N GLU A 96 -10.46 -4.33 2.53
CA GLU A 96 -11.29 -4.16 1.35
C GLU A 96 -12.33 -5.29 1.34
N ILE A 97 -13.57 -4.94 1.06
CA ILE A 97 -14.69 -5.88 0.94
C ILE A 97 -15.29 -5.68 -0.43
N TYR A 98 -15.65 -6.77 -1.09
CA TYR A 98 -16.17 -6.78 -2.45
C TYR A 98 -17.56 -7.40 -2.47
N TYR A 99 -18.38 -7.01 -3.45
CA TYR A 99 -19.60 -7.71 -3.81
C TYR A 99 -19.28 -9.06 -4.48
N ASP A 100 -20.27 -9.94 -4.56
CA ASP A 100 -20.16 -11.24 -5.26
C ASP A 100 -19.81 -11.11 -6.75
N ASN A 101 -20.12 -9.97 -7.36
CA ASN A 101 -19.72 -9.61 -8.73
C ASN A 101 -18.26 -9.09 -8.83
N GLY A 102 -17.50 -9.10 -7.74
CA GLY A 102 -16.09 -8.70 -7.67
C GLY A 102 -15.84 -7.20 -7.55
N ARG A 103 -16.89 -6.38 -7.46
CA ARG A 103 -16.76 -4.92 -7.35
C ARG A 103 -16.44 -4.52 -5.91
N LEU A 104 -15.57 -3.52 -5.74
CA LEU A 104 -15.22 -3.00 -4.42
C LEU A 104 -16.46 -2.40 -3.76
N MET A 105 -16.79 -2.87 -2.57
CA MET A 105 -17.92 -2.40 -1.76
C MET A 105 -17.43 -1.41 -0.71
N VAL A 106 -16.39 -1.75 0.04
CA VAL A 106 -15.84 -0.92 1.11
C VAL A 106 -14.32 -1.01 1.09
N SER A 107 -13.65 0.10 1.32
CA SER A 107 -12.22 0.14 1.61
C SER A 107 -11.91 1.09 2.75
N GLY A 108 -11.02 0.71 3.66
CA GLY A 108 -10.63 1.55 4.78
C GLY A 108 -9.39 1.04 5.51
N GLY A 109 -8.71 1.96 6.18
CA GLY A 109 -7.55 1.67 7.03
C GLY A 109 -7.94 1.53 8.50
N PHE A 110 -7.02 0.98 9.29
CA PHE A 110 -7.11 0.97 10.75
C PHE A 110 -5.78 1.42 11.35
N ASP A 111 -5.84 1.99 12.55
CA ASP A 111 -4.69 2.31 13.37
C ASP A 111 -4.14 1.05 14.08
N ASP A 112 -3.11 1.24 14.91
CA ASP A 112 -2.47 0.18 15.67
C ASP A 112 -3.32 -0.35 16.84
N GLN A 113 -4.42 0.32 17.17
CA GLN A 113 -5.43 -0.15 18.12
C GLN A 113 -6.56 -0.93 17.44
N GLY A 114 -6.50 -1.08 16.10
CA GLY A 114 -7.54 -1.73 15.31
C GLY A 114 -8.80 -0.86 15.15
N LYS A 115 -8.72 0.44 15.40
CA LYS A 115 -9.80 1.41 15.17
C LYS A 115 -9.67 1.98 13.75
N LYS A 116 -10.79 2.36 13.13
CA LYS A 116 -10.79 2.91 11.76
C LYS A 116 -9.91 4.16 11.69
N ASP A 117 -9.04 4.24 10.69
CA ASP A 117 -8.15 5.38 10.52
C ASP A 117 -7.87 5.69 9.04
N GLY A 118 -7.76 6.97 8.73
CA GLY A 118 -7.56 7.49 7.38
C GLY A 118 -8.81 7.42 6.50
N PRO A 119 -8.64 7.42 5.16
CA PRO A 119 -9.76 7.53 4.24
C PRO A 119 -10.54 6.22 4.19
N TRP A 120 -11.84 6.36 4.37
CA TRP A 120 -12.84 5.31 4.22
C TRP A 120 -13.76 5.64 3.06
N LYS A 121 -14.05 4.61 2.27
CA LYS A 121 -14.89 4.71 1.09
C LYS A 121 -15.82 3.54 1.01
N GLN A 122 -17.05 3.81 0.59
CA GLN A 122 -18.03 2.80 0.22
C GLN A 122 -18.56 3.10 -1.17
N GLN A 123 -18.86 2.05 -1.94
CA GLN A 123 -19.39 2.14 -3.30
C GLN A 123 -20.64 1.29 -3.43
N TYR A 124 -21.55 1.73 -4.30
CA TYR A 124 -22.64 0.89 -4.78
C TYR A 124 -22.10 -0.19 -5.71
N ASP A 125 -22.90 -1.22 -5.93
CA ASP A 125 -22.55 -2.26 -6.89
C ASP A 125 -22.42 -1.69 -8.31
N ASN A 126 -23.00 -0.54 -8.64
CA ASN A 126 -22.96 0.09 -9.96
C ASN A 126 -21.72 0.99 -10.24
N TRP A 127 -20.66 0.88 -9.43
CA TRP A 127 -19.42 1.68 -9.45
C TRP A 127 -19.51 3.10 -8.89
N GLN A 128 -20.71 3.61 -8.63
CA GLN A 128 -20.85 4.94 -8.04
C GLN A 128 -20.39 4.92 -6.59
N GLU A 129 -19.75 6.01 -6.18
CA GLU A 129 -19.42 6.23 -4.79
C GLU A 129 -20.72 6.31 -3.99
N LYS A 130 -20.73 5.74 -2.80
CA LYS A 130 -21.85 5.82 -1.85
C LYS A 130 -21.53 6.81 -0.76
N LEU A 131 -20.33 6.69 -0.21
CA LEU A 131 -19.77 7.68 0.69
C LEU A 131 -18.24 7.66 0.69
N GLU A 132 -17.67 8.78 1.10
CA GLU A 132 -16.26 8.91 1.42
C GLU A 132 -16.08 9.87 2.61
N GLY A 133 -15.04 9.63 3.40
CA GLY A 133 -14.65 10.49 4.50
C GLY A 133 -13.45 9.92 5.23
N ASP A 134 -12.97 10.62 6.24
CA ASP A 134 -11.82 10.20 7.01
C ASP A 134 -12.24 9.79 8.42
N TYR A 135 -11.62 8.74 8.93
CA TYR A 135 -11.61 8.42 10.35
C TYR A 135 -10.27 8.82 10.96
N SER A 136 -10.28 9.19 12.23
CA SER A 136 -9.10 9.19 13.08
C SER A 136 -9.41 8.49 14.38
N HIS A 137 -8.63 7.46 14.71
CA HIS A 137 -8.80 6.66 15.94
C HIS A 137 -10.23 6.17 16.16
N GLY A 138 -10.87 5.69 15.10
CA GLY A 138 -12.24 5.16 15.10
C GLY A 138 -13.33 6.22 14.97
N LYS A 139 -12.99 7.51 15.04
CA LYS A 139 -13.96 8.62 14.99
C LYS A 139 -13.95 9.34 13.65
N LYS A 140 -15.12 9.68 13.11
CA LYS A 140 -15.26 10.49 11.90
C LYS A 140 -14.58 11.84 12.09
N GLN A 141 -13.83 12.24 11.08
CA GLN A 141 -13.18 13.54 11.00
C GLN A 141 -13.44 14.20 9.65
N GLY A 142 -13.48 15.52 9.66
CA GLY A 142 -13.57 16.35 8.47
C GLY A 142 -14.83 16.10 7.64
N GLN A 143 -14.69 16.25 6.32
CA GLN A 143 -15.83 16.20 5.41
C GLN A 143 -16.18 14.76 5.03
N TRP A 144 -17.41 14.39 5.33
CA TRP A 144 -18.06 13.17 4.90
C TRP A 144 -19.02 13.49 3.78
N LYS A 145 -18.78 12.92 2.61
CA LYS A 145 -19.61 13.12 1.41
C LYS A 145 -20.43 11.87 1.15
N TYR A 146 -21.68 12.08 0.75
CA TYR A 146 -22.61 11.00 0.44
C TYR A 146 -23.24 11.26 -0.93
N TYR A 147 -23.35 10.18 -1.69
CA TYR A 147 -23.76 10.22 -3.08
C TYR A 147 -24.94 9.27 -3.32
N THR A 148 -25.80 9.63 -4.27
CA THR A 148 -26.89 8.76 -4.72
C THR A 148 -26.34 7.65 -5.62
N GLU A 149 -27.15 6.62 -5.89
CA GLU A 149 -26.78 5.56 -6.86
C GLU A 149 -26.52 6.11 -8.27
N SER A 150 -26.99 7.31 -8.61
CA SER A 150 -26.68 7.95 -9.89
C SER A 150 -25.33 8.66 -9.92
N GLY A 151 -24.64 8.76 -8.77
CA GLY A 151 -23.36 9.45 -8.60
C GLY A 151 -23.49 10.92 -8.18
N GLU A 152 -24.71 11.41 -7.96
CA GLU A 152 -24.94 12.79 -7.53
C GLU A 152 -24.62 12.97 -6.05
N LEU A 153 -23.78 13.97 -5.73
CA LEU A 153 -23.51 14.38 -4.36
C LEU A 153 -24.77 14.98 -3.74
N PHE A 154 -25.36 14.31 -2.76
CA PHE A 154 -26.61 14.78 -2.14
C PHE A 154 -26.42 15.28 -0.69
N LYS A 155 -25.30 14.91 -0.04
CA LYS A 155 -25.04 15.31 1.35
C LYS A 155 -23.55 15.51 1.61
N ILE A 156 -23.22 16.58 2.33
CA ILE A 156 -21.92 16.77 2.96
C ILE A 156 -22.15 17.00 4.45
N GLU A 157 -21.42 16.30 5.29
CA GLU A 157 -21.38 16.50 6.73
C GLU A 157 -19.95 16.81 7.15
N ASN A 158 -19.77 17.69 8.14
CA ASN A 158 -18.46 17.92 8.73
C ASN A 158 -18.45 17.29 10.13
N TYR A 159 -17.34 16.65 10.49
CA TYR A 159 -17.17 16.00 11.77
C TYR A 159 -15.88 16.45 12.45
N LYS A 160 -15.94 16.58 13.78
CA LYS A 160 -14.77 16.65 14.65
C LYS A 160 -14.96 15.64 15.77
N GLU A 161 -14.13 14.60 15.77
CA GLU A 161 -14.22 13.50 16.75
C GLU A 161 -15.64 12.91 16.87
N ASP A 162 -16.23 12.49 15.76
CA ASP A 162 -17.63 12.03 15.64
C ASP A 162 -18.73 13.06 15.90
N VAL A 163 -18.40 14.26 16.38
CA VAL A 163 -19.38 15.34 16.56
C VAL A 163 -19.62 16.05 15.22
N ARG A 164 -20.88 16.03 14.73
CA ARG A 164 -21.28 16.75 13.50
C ARG A 164 -21.22 18.26 13.76
N ILE A 165 -20.49 19.01 12.93
CA ILE A 165 -20.36 20.47 12.98
C ILE A 165 -20.93 21.11 11.70
N SER A 166 -21.47 22.34 11.83
CA SER A 166 -22.18 23.01 10.73
C SER A 166 -21.25 23.82 9.80
N LYS A 167 -20.11 24.34 10.27
CA LYS A 167 -19.06 25.02 9.46
C LYS A 167 -17.66 24.84 10.07
N TRP A 168 -16.62 24.88 9.23
CA TRP A 168 -15.24 25.05 9.68
C TRP A 168 -15.03 26.52 10.04
N GLU A 169 -15.03 26.87 11.32
CA GLU A 169 -14.60 28.19 11.77
C GLU A 169 -13.07 28.24 11.81
N ASN A 170 -12.49 29.14 11.01
CA ASN A 170 -11.13 29.62 11.24
C ASN A 170 -11.13 30.43 12.55
N ASN A 171 -10.27 30.01 13.47
CA ASN A 171 -9.79 30.68 14.70
C ASN A 171 -10.62 30.56 15.99
N ASP A 172 -9.93 30.05 17.01
CA ASP A 172 -9.96 30.40 18.43
C ASP A 172 -11.26 30.27 19.27
N ILE A 173 -11.13 29.41 20.29
CA ILE A 173 -11.78 29.40 21.62
C ILE A 173 -13.21 28.82 21.75
N ASN A 174 -13.29 27.82 22.64
CA ASN A 174 -14.43 27.34 23.44
C ASN A 174 -15.80 28.00 23.19
N SER A 175 -16.75 27.22 22.68
CA SER A 175 -18.18 27.39 22.96
C SER A 175 -18.99 26.20 22.46
N ASN A 176 -19.57 25.42 23.38
CA ASN A 176 -20.69 24.52 23.10
C ASN A 176 -21.90 25.35 22.64
N VAL A 177 -22.39 25.14 21.42
CA VAL A 177 -23.78 25.47 21.05
C VAL A 177 -24.33 24.44 20.05
N PHE A 178 -25.46 23.84 20.44
CA PHE A 178 -26.36 23.03 19.62
C PHE A 178 -27.26 23.90 18.72
N GLU A 179 -27.71 23.26 17.64
CA GLU A 179 -28.86 23.57 16.75
C GLU A 179 -28.71 24.46 15.50
N SER A 180 -28.98 23.77 14.38
CA SER A 180 -29.69 24.14 13.15
C SER A 180 -29.05 25.08 12.13
N GLU A 181 -28.65 24.48 11.00
CA GLU A 181 -29.30 24.69 9.69
C GLU A 181 -28.78 23.59 8.75
N ASP A 182 -29.64 22.64 8.40
CA ASP A 182 -29.34 21.67 7.36
C ASP A 182 -29.23 22.40 6.03
N THR A 183 -28.03 22.47 5.44
CA THR A 183 -27.90 22.69 4.00
C THR A 183 -28.36 21.42 3.28
N VAL A 184 -29.67 21.25 3.19
CA VAL A 184 -30.29 20.45 2.13
C VAL A 184 -30.09 21.23 0.84
N ILE A 185 -29.33 20.68 -0.09
CA ILE A 185 -29.39 21.16 -1.47
C ILE A 185 -30.74 20.65 -2.00
N ASP A 186 -31.77 21.48 -1.90
CA ASP A 186 -33.09 21.19 -2.46
C ASP A 186 -32.99 21.21 -3.99
N VAL A 187 -32.96 20.01 -4.59
CA VAL A 187 -33.19 19.82 -6.03
C VAL A 187 -34.61 19.30 -6.20
N SER A 188 -35.60 20.14 -5.88
CA SER A 188 -36.99 19.84 -6.13
C SER A 188 -37.29 19.92 -7.64
N HIS A 189 -37.31 18.75 -8.31
CA HIS A 189 -38.34 18.44 -9.30
C HIS A 189 -38.61 16.94 -9.42
N LYS A 190 -39.73 16.53 -8.80
CA LYS A 190 -40.58 15.35 -9.04
C LYS A 190 -39.93 13.95 -9.00
N ILE A 191 -40.12 13.26 -7.87
CA ILE A 191 -40.63 11.87 -7.87
C ILE A 191 -41.69 11.76 -6.77
N GLU A 192 -42.86 11.25 -7.13
CA GLU A 192 -44.00 11.03 -6.24
C GLU A 192 -43.72 9.95 -5.19
N GLN A 193 -44.40 10.11 -4.05
CA GLN A 193 -44.38 9.29 -2.84
C GLN A 193 -44.18 7.79 -3.08
N THR A 194 -43.14 7.21 -2.48
CA THR A 194 -43.15 5.79 -2.07
C THR A 194 -42.39 5.68 -0.76
N GLN A 195 -42.97 4.91 0.17
CA GLN A 195 -42.58 4.81 1.57
C GLN A 195 -41.10 4.46 1.74
N VAL A 196 -40.40 5.27 2.54
CA VAL A 196 -39.04 4.97 3.01
C VAL A 196 -39.20 3.99 4.17
N GLU A 197 -38.97 2.70 3.89
CA GLU A 197 -38.64 1.75 4.96
C GLU A 197 -37.23 2.05 5.46
N GLU A 198 -37.14 2.32 6.76
CA GLU A 198 -35.93 2.26 7.55
C GLU A 198 -35.24 0.92 7.29
N VAL A 199 -34.10 0.94 6.59
CA VAL A 199 -33.23 -0.25 6.52
C VAL A 199 -32.26 -0.13 7.68
N GLU A 200 -32.58 -0.89 8.74
CA GLU A 200 -31.75 -1.10 9.92
C GLU A 200 -30.32 -1.46 9.54
N GLU A 201 -29.39 -0.89 10.31
CA GLU A 201 -27.98 -1.21 10.32
C GLU A 201 -27.77 -2.68 10.68
N GLU A 202 -27.43 -3.53 9.70
CA GLU A 202 -26.97 -4.88 9.98
C GLU A 202 -25.47 -4.85 10.36
N ILE A 203 -25.27 -4.56 11.66
CA ILE A 203 -24.30 -5.13 12.60
C ILE A 203 -23.04 -5.75 11.95
N ILE A 204 -21.92 -5.02 12.01
CA ILE A 204 -20.58 -5.63 12.01
C ILE A 204 -20.05 -5.55 13.45
N GLU A 205 -19.84 -6.74 14.00
CA GLU A 205 -19.36 -7.10 15.34
C GLU A 205 -18.32 -6.11 15.92
N TYR A 206 -18.67 -5.57 17.09
CA TYR A 206 -17.85 -4.66 17.90
C TYR A 206 -16.53 -5.33 18.33
N VAL A 207 -15.42 -4.62 18.15
CA VAL A 207 -14.21 -4.83 18.94
C VAL A 207 -14.12 -3.64 19.89
N GLU A 208 -14.47 -3.85 21.15
CA GLU A 208 -14.15 -2.92 22.23
C GLU A 208 -12.65 -3.00 22.49
N VAL A 209 -11.92 -1.88 22.35
CA VAL A 209 -10.69 -1.65 23.14
C VAL A 209 -10.51 -0.16 23.47
N GLU A 210 -10.11 0.00 24.72
CA GLU A 210 -9.95 1.15 25.61
C GLU A 210 -9.42 2.47 25.00
N GLU A 211 -9.80 3.56 25.67
CA GLU A 211 -9.22 4.90 25.54
C GLU A 211 -7.77 4.86 26.07
N ASP A 212 -6.84 5.47 25.32
CA ASP A 212 -5.55 6.08 25.73
C ASP A 212 -4.64 6.15 24.48
N ALA A 213 -3.75 7.12 24.22
CA ALA A 213 -3.60 8.56 24.46
C ALA A 213 -2.49 8.99 23.46
N ILE A 214 -2.50 10.24 22.97
CA ILE A 214 -1.34 10.82 22.26
C ILE A 214 -0.20 10.98 23.29
N ASP A 215 0.99 10.43 23.01
CA ASP A 215 2.11 10.48 23.96
C ASP A 215 2.67 11.90 24.14
N ALA A 216 2.79 12.69 23.05
CA ALA A 216 3.18 14.10 23.09
C ALA A 216 3.01 14.80 21.72
N VAL A 217 2.63 16.09 21.76
CA VAL A 217 2.86 17.04 20.65
C VAL A 217 4.12 17.80 20.99
N ALA A 218 5.14 17.76 20.13
CA ALA A 218 6.37 18.52 20.32
C ALA A 218 6.53 19.59 19.25
N GLU A 219 6.86 20.81 19.69
CA GLU A 219 7.43 21.85 18.85
C GLU A 219 8.95 21.74 18.95
N VAL A 220 9.59 21.31 17.87
CA VAL A 220 11.05 21.19 17.83
C VAL A 220 11.59 22.41 17.09
N ALA A 221 12.31 23.27 17.80
CA ALA A 221 13.05 24.37 17.20
C ALA A 221 14.42 23.87 16.71
N GLY A 222 14.59 23.79 15.39
CA GLY A 222 15.91 23.77 14.76
C GLY A 222 16.36 25.21 14.51
N ASP A 223 17.66 25.46 14.35
CA ASP A 223 18.21 26.80 14.07
C ASP A 223 17.38 27.52 12.97
N ALA A 224 16.53 28.46 13.42
CA ALA A 224 15.59 29.30 12.65
C ALA A 224 14.27 28.67 12.10
N THR A 225 13.92 27.41 12.38
CA THR A 225 12.63 26.83 11.93
C THR A 225 11.97 25.99 13.03
N VAL A 226 10.64 25.96 13.04
CA VAL A 226 9.85 25.16 13.99
C VAL A 226 9.16 24.06 13.20
N GLU A 227 9.19 22.84 13.72
CA GLU A 227 8.30 21.77 13.25
C GLU A 227 7.32 21.41 14.36
N SER A 228 6.05 21.20 14.00
CA SER A 228 5.08 20.56 14.87
C SER A 228 5.00 19.09 14.49
N VAL A 229 5.31 18.24 15.46
CA VAL A 229 5.46 16.80 15.25
C VAL A 229 4.68 16.07 16.33
N ASN A 230 3.73 15.23 15.88
CA ASN A 230 3.05 14.29 16.75
C ASN A 230 3.91 13.02 16.90
N TYR A 231 4.13 12.59 18.14
CA TYR A 231 4.89 11.40 18.45
C TYR A 231 4.01 10.31 19.09
N TYR A 232 4.29 9.06 18.72
CA TYR A 232 3.80 7.88 19.42
C TYR A 232 4.97 6.89 19.56
N ARG A 233 5.26 6.43 20.78
CA ARG A 233 6.41 5.55 21.08
C ARG A 233 7.75 6.03 20.48
N ASN A 234 8.03 7.34 20.55
CA ASN A 234 9.21 8.01 19.99
C ASN A 234 9.33 8.01 18.45
N ARG A 235 8.24 7.74 17.72
CA ARG A 235 8.18 7.82 16.26
C ARG A 235 7.17 8.86 15.82
N ARG A 236 7.42 9.53 14.70
CA ARG A 236 6.49 10.52 14.14
C ARG A 236 5.23 9.80 13.65
N ASN A 237 4.08 10.22 14.15
CA ASN A 237 2.79 9.60 13.82
C ASN A 237 1.68 10.66 13.88
N GLY A 238 0.91 10.81 12.81
CA GLY A 238 -0.13 11.84 12.67
C GLY A 238 0.34 13.07 11.89
N GLU A 239 -0.42 14.17 12.03
CA GLU A 239 -0.17 15.41 11.29
C GLU A 239 1.20 16.00 11.66
N TRP A 240 1.92 16.44 10.64
CA TRP A 240 3.20 17.12 10.75
C TRP A 240 3.13 18.42 9.96
N LYS A 241 3.64 19.48 10.56
CA LYS A 241 3.72 20.81 9.96
C LYS A 241 5.14 21.34 10.07
N PHE A 242 5.62 21.92 8.99
CA PHE A 242 6.86 22.66 8.93
C PHE A 242 6.58 24.15 8.77
N TYR A 243 7.20 24.96 9.62
CA TYR A 243 7.00 26.40 9.64
C TYR A 243 8.26 27.15 9.22
N ASN A 244 8.09 28.24 8.48
CA ASN A 244 9.18 29.17 8.20
C ASN A 244 9.49 30.04 9.44
N GLU A 245 10.52 30.91 9.34
CA GLU A 245 10.92 31.85 10.41
C GLU A 245 9.81 32.79 10.91
N ARG A 246 8.77 33.01 10.10
CA ARG A 246 7.63 33.87 10.44
C ARG A 246 6.48 33.11 11.10
N GLY A 247 6.58 31.78 11.18
CA GLY A 247 5.51 30.91 11.69
C GLY A 247 4.47 30.52 10.64
N ASP A 248 4.69 30.80 9.35
CA ASP A 248 3.80 30.33 8.28
C ASP A 248 4.09 28.86 7.95
N VAL A 249 3.05 28.06 7.74
CA VAL A 249 3.19 26.67 7.30
C VAL A 249 3.72 26.63 5.86
N ILE A 250 4.86 25.98 5.66
CA ILE A 250 5.48 25.79 4.34
C ILE A 250 5.48 24.33 3.88
N GLU A 251 5.20 23.38 4.78
CA GLU A 251 4.85 22.01 4.41
C GLU A 251 3.91 21.39 5.46
N ILE A 252 2.96 20.59 5.00
CA ILE A 252 2.03 19.84 5.85
C ILE A 252 1.76 18.46 5.25
N GLY A 253 1.65 17.48 6.12
CA GLY A 253 1.26 16.13 5.74
C GLY A 253 1.12 15.23 6.96
N ASN A 254 1.05 13.92 6.74
CA ASN A 254 0.93 12.95 7.81
C ASN A 254 2.10 11.98 7.79
N TYR A 255 2.62 11.65 8.97
CA TYR A 255 3.52 10.53 9.19
C TYR A 255 2.75 9.32 9.74
N ILE A 256 3.13 8.12 9.32
CA ILE A 256 2.78 6.87 10.00
C ILE A 256 4.10 6.17 10.31
N ASN A 257 4.43 6.00 11.58
CA ASN A 257 5.69 5.37 12.02
C ASN A 257 6.92 5.92 11.29
N ASP A 258 7.13 7.24 11.34
CA ASP A 258 8.22 7.98 10.69
C ASP A 258 8.20 8.05 9.16
N ARG A 259 7.17 7.48 8.50
CA ARG A 259 7.06 7.46 7.04
C ARG A 259 5.96 8.40 6.54
N LYS A 260 6.28 9.24 5.54
CA LYS A 260 5.30 10.12 4.89
C LYS A 260 4.15 9.29 4.33
N ASN A 261 2.92 9.65 4.64
CA ASN A 261 1.72 8.96 4.20
C ASN A 261 0.60 9.95 3.84
N GLY A 262 -0.22 9.58 2.85
CA GLY A 262 -1.35 10.40 2.41
C GLY A 262 -0.92 11.64 1.62
N LYS A 263 -1.78 12.65 1.63
CA LYS A 263 -1.55 13.90 0.90
C LYS A 263 -0.55 14.79 1.66
N TRP A 264 0.49 15.20 0.96
CA TRP A 264 1.49 16.16 1.42
C TRP A 264 1.40 17.42 0.58
N THR A 265 1.32 18.58 1.23
CA THR A 265 1.19 19.88 0.58
C THR A 265 2.33 20.78 1.01
N SER A 266 3.04 21.37 0.05
CA SER A 266 4.05 22.40 0.31
C SER A 266 3.59 23.74 -0.23
N TYR A 267 4.07 24.81 0.42
CA TYR A 267 3.72 26.19 0.13
C TYR A 267 4.98 27.00 -0.14
N TYR A 268 4.83 28.07 -0.91
CA TYR A 268 5.80 29.16 -0.95
C TYR A 268 5.63 30.07 0.27
N ASP A 269 6.63 30.88 0.58
CA ASP A 269 6.57 31.86 1.68
C ASP A 269 5.42 32.87 1.56
N ASN A 270 4.85 33.07 0.37
CA ASN A 270 3.68 33.92 0.19
C ASN A 270 2.35 33.20 0.47
N GLY A 271 2.38 31.95 0.95
CA GLY A 271 1.20 31.11 1.23
C GLY A 271 0.63 30.40 0.00
N GLN A 272 1.15 30.67 -1.21
CA GLN A 272 0.70 29.98 -2.42
C GLN A 272 1.10 28.51 -2.36
N ILE A 273 0.17 27.60 -2.69
CA ILE A 273 0.48 26.18 -2.83
C ILE A 273 1.55 26.01 -3.90
N LYS A 274 2.67 25.39 -3.53
CA LYS A 274 3.74 25.01 -4.43
C LYS A 274 3.45 23.65 -5.04
N ARG A 275 3.25 22.62 -4.23
CA ARG A 275 3.09 21.25 -4.72
C ARG A 275 2.20 20.42 -3.81
N ILE A 276 1.42 19.54 -4.41
CA ILE A 276 0.66 18.51 -3.72
C ILE A 276 1.16 17.15 -4.20
N GLN A 277 1.55 16.28 -3.26
CA GLN A 277 2.03 14.92 -3.52
C GLN A 277 1.19 13.91 -2.75
N LEU A 278 1.04 12.72 -3.31
CA LEU A 278 0.50 11.56 -2.62
C LEU A 278 1.65 10.64 -2.22
N TRP A 279 1.69 10.28 -0.94
CA TRP A 279 2.68 9.36 -0.37
C TRP A 279 2.00 8.12 0.19
N ASN A 280 2.68 6.99 0.14
CA ASN A 280 2.26 5.75 0.77
C ASN A 280 3.46 5.11 1.45
N ALA A 281 3.41 4.96 2.77
CA ALA A 281 4.48 4.34 3.55
C ALA A 281 5.90 4.85 3.21
N GLY A 282 6.06 6.16 3.00
CA GLY A 282 7.34 6.81 2.71
C GLY A 282 7.74 6.81 1.23
N LYS A 283 6.94 6.19 0.34
CA LYS A 283 7.14 6.20 -1.10
C LYS A 283 6.24 7.24 -1.77
N VAL A 284 6.78 8.01 -2.71
CA VAL A 284 5.97 8.97 -3.47
C VAL A 284 5.19 8.25 -4.57
N ILE A 285 3.88 8.41 -4.57
CA ILE A 285 2.98 7.71 -5.50
C ILE A 285 2.64 8.55 -6.72
N GLU A 286 2.33 9.82 -6.49
CA GLU A 286 1.90 10.73 -7.54
C GLU A 286 2.17 12.18 -7.12
N VAL A 287 2.52 13.03 -8.08
CA VAL A 287 2.41 14.48 -7.91
C VAL A 287 1.02 14.87 -8.37
N ILE A 288 0.15 15.36 -7.49
CA ILE A 288 -1.23 15.72 -7.84
C ILE A 288 -1.24 17.05 -8.59
N SER A 289 -0.52 18.05 -8.06
CA SER A 289 -0.45 19.40 -8.64
C SER A 289 0.91 20.05 -8.34
N TYR A 290 1.38 20.92 -9.24
CA TYR A 290 2.58 21.74 -9.07
C TYR A 290 2.28 23.14 -9.65
N PHE A 291 2.49 24.19 -8.87
CA PHE A 291 2.31 25.58 -9.25
C PHE A 291 3.57 26.40 -9.01
N ASP A 292 3.69 27.53 -9.71
CA ASP A 292 4.65 28.57 -9.39
C ASP A 292 4.17 29.49 -8.25
N LYS A 293 5.03 30.42 -7.84
CA LYS A 293 4.74 31.38 -6.76
C LYS A 293 3.55 32.31 -7.03
N ASN A 294 3.10 32.41 -8.28
CA ASN A 294 1.95 33.21 -8.69
C ASN A 294 0.68 32.36 -8.89
N GLY A 295 0.74 31.06 -8.59
CA GLY A 295 -0.36 30.12 -8.75
C GLY A 295 -0.55 29.56 -10.16
N LYS A 296 0.37 29.82 -11.09
CA LYS A 296 0.32 29.25 -12.43
C LYS A 296 0.77 27.79 -12.38
N THR A 297 0.00 26.88 -12.98
CA THR A 297 0.37 25.46 -13.08
C THR A 297 1.69 25.27 -13.83
N LEU A 298 2.57 24.46 -13.24
CA LEU A 298 3.81 23.96 -13.84
C LEU A 298 3.61 22.50 -14.29
N ASP A 299 4.38 22.08 -15.29
CA ASP A 299 4.40 20.67 -15.66
C ASP A 299 5.07 19.85 -14.53
N LYS A 300 4.28 19.01 -13.88
CA LYS A 300 4.67 18.20 -12.72
C LYS A 300 5.51 16.97 -13.06
N GLY A 301 5.66 16.65 -14.34
CA GLY A 301 6.23 15.39 -14.80
C GLY A 301 5.18 14.28 -14.93
N THR A 302 5.63 13.03 -14.91
CA THR A 302 4.84 11.86 -15.30
C THR A 302 4.53 10.89 -14.16
N LEU A 303 4.96 11.19 -12.92
CA LEU A 303 4.85 10.27 -11.79
C LEU A 303 3.41 9.83 -11.52
N LYS A 304 3.15 8.52 -11.66
CA LYS A 304 1.90 7.87 -11.30
C LYS A 304 2.17 6.46 -10.78
N ALA A 305 1.48 6.06 -9.71
CA ALA A 305 1.68 4.75 -9.07
C ALA A 305 3.16 4.48 -8.72
N GLY A 306 3.90 5.52 -8.32
CA GLY A 306 5.33 5.43 -7.96
C GLY A 306 6.30 5.29 -9.13
N LYS A 307 5.81 5.37 -10.38
CA LYS A 307 6.63 5.22 -11.59
C LYS A 307 6.54 6.48 -12.44
N GLY A 308 7.67 6.95 -12.96
CA GLY A 308 7.70 8.10 -13.88
C GLY A 308 8.72 9.14 -13.44
N THR A 309 8.35 10.42 -13.58
CA THR A 309 9.26 11.54 -13.31
C THR A 309 8.61 12.65 -12.51
N ILE A 310 9.42 13.38 -11.75
CA ILE A 310 9.07 14.67 -11.16
C ILE A 310 9.97 15.74 -11.80
N ASN A 311 9.37 16.80 -12.32
CA ASN A 311 10.11 17.96 -12.82
C ASN A 311 10.38 18.94 -11.68
N GLU A 312 11.56 19.54 -11.64
CA GLU A 312 11.94 20.58 -10.69
C GLU A 312 12.33 21.88 -11.39
N TYR A 313 11.94 23.01 -10.80
CA TYR A 313 12.09 24.34 -11.39
C TYR A 313 12.82 25.30 -10.45
N ASP A 314 13.53 26.26 -11.02
CA ASP A 314 14.09 27.39 -10.27
C ASP A 314 13.04 28.48 -9.96
N ALA A 315 13.46 29.52 -9.25
CA ALA A 315 12.61 30.66 -8.86
C ALA A 315 12.08 31.50 -10.05
N ASN A 316 12.61 31.30 -11.26
CA ASN A 316 12.19 31.94 -12.50
C ASN A 316 11.35 31.00 -13.38
N ASN A 317 10.91 29.86 -12.84
CA ASN A 317 10.16 28.81 -13.53
C ASN A 317 10.92 28.12 -14.66
N LYS A 318 12.26 28.15 -14.65
CA LYS A 318 13.07 27.38 -15.59
C LYS A 318 13.24 25.96 -15.05
N LEU A 319 12.99 24.95 -15.90
CA LEU A 319 13.21 23.54 -15.57
C LEU A 319 14.71 23.32 -15.31
N ILE A 320 15.05 22.80 -14.13
CA ILE A 320 16.42 22.52 -13.71
C ILE A 320 16.71 21.02 -13.58
N SER A 321 15.70 20.20 -13.34
CA SER A 321 15.86 18.74 -13.25
C SER A 321 14.59 18.01 -13.62
N THR A 322 14.74 16.79 -14.12
CA THR A 322 13.67 15.81 -14.24
C THR A 322 14.17 14.57 -13.52
N ILE A 323 13.64 14.35 -12.32
CA ILE A 323 14.02 13.27 -11.42
C ILE A 323 13.21 12.03 -11.81
N GLU A 324 13.87 10.89 -11.97
CA GLU A 324 13.22 9.63 -12.31
C GLU A 324 12.91 8.80 -11.06
N PHE A 325 11.75 8.14 -11.06
CA PHE A 325 11.28 7.29 -9.96
C PHE A 325 10.86 5.90 -10.44
N VAL A 326 11.11 4.90 -9.59
CA VAL A 326 10.54 3.55 -9.66
C VAL A 326 10.12 3.13 -8.25
N ASN A 327 8.94 2.52 -8.12
CA ASN A 327 8.35 2.12 -6.82
C ASN A 327 8.28 3.23 -5.77
N GLY A 328 8.17 4.47 -6.24
CA GLY A 328 8.12 5.68 -5.42
C GLY A 328 9.42 6.01 -4.70
N GLU A 329 10.54 5.46 -5.18
CA GLU A 329 11.91 5.86 -4.84
C GLU A 329 12.55 6.60 -6.02
N GLU A 330 13.32 7.64 -5.70
CA GLU A 330 14.17 8.33 -6.67
C GLU A 330 15.30 7.39 -7.10
N ILE A 331 15.65 7.38 -8.38
CA ILE A 331 16.76 6.56 -8.88
C ILE A 331 18.08 7.32 -8.70
N ASP A 332 18.96 6.85 -7.82
CA ASP A 332 20.36 7.30 -7.81
C ASP A 332 21.18 6.57 -8.87
N TRP A 333 21.54 7.27 -9.95
CA TRP A 333 22.34 6.73 -11.05
C TRP A 333 23.84 6.54 -10.73
N ASN A 334 24.25 6.82 -9.49
CA ASN A 334 25.63 6.66 -9.02
C ASN A 334 25.80 5.59 -7.92
N ASP A 335 24.73 4.92 -7.50
CA ASP A 335 24.80 3.79 -6.56
C ASP A 335 24.61 2.46 -7.32
N ALA A 336 25.68 1.66 -7.42
CA ALA A 336 25.63 0.39 -8.14
C ALA A 336 24.68 -0.63 -7.49
N PHE A 337 24.63 -0.66 -6.16
CA PHE A 337 23.83 -1.60 -5.38
C PHE A 337 22.35 -1.27 -5.50
N GLU A 338 21.99 0.01 -5.34
CA GLU A 338 20.61 0.47 -5.50
C GLU A 338 20.09 0.20 -6.91
N LEU A 339 20.87 0.54 -7.94
CA LEU A 339 20.51 0.30 -9.33
C LEU A 339 20.29 -1.19 -9.63
N ASN A 340 21.13 -2.07 -9.07
CA ASN A 340 20.94 -3.51 -9.23
C ASN A 340 19.67 -4.01 -8.52
N ASN A 341 19.42 -3.57 -7.28
CA ASN A 341 18.24 -3.97 -6.54
C ASN A 341 16.95 -3.51 -7.22
N MET A 342 16.91 -2.27 -7.70
CA MET A 342 15.77 -1.76 -8.49
C MET A 342 15.58 -2.56 -9.79
N ALA A 343 16.67 -2.92 -10.47
CA ALA A 343 16.61 -3.71 -11.69
C ALA A 343 16.12 -5.16 -11.43
N TRP A 344 16.51 -5.74 -10.29
CA TRP A 344 16.04 -7.04 -9.85
C TRP A 344 14.55 -7.02 -9.50
N ASP A 345 14.07 -6.02 -8.77
CA ASP A 345 12.65 -5.86 -8.47
C ASP A 345 11.81 -5.75 -9.75
N ILE A 346 12.28 -4.97 -10.74
CA ILE A 346 11.66 -4.92 -12.08
C ILE A 346 11.65 -6.31 -12.74
N TYR A 347 12.74 -7.07 -12.63
CA TYR A 347 12.80 -8.43 -13.17
C TYR A 347 11.81 -9.38 -12.49
N GLU A 348 11.50 -9.22 -11.21
CA GLU A 348 10.55 -10.09 -10.51
C GLU A 348 9.10 -9.67 -10.79
N ASN A 349 8.83 -8.36 -10.71
CA ASN A 349 7.47 -7.85 -10.56
C ASN A 349 6.87 -7.24 -11.84
N GLU A 350 7.67 -6.92 -12.85
CA GLU A 350 7.19 -6.23 -14.06
C GLU A 350 7.16 -7.11 -15.31
N THR A 351 6.10 -6.96 -16.12
CA THR A 351 6.01 -7.53 -17.47
C THR A 351 5.98 -6.48 -18.56
N ASP A 352 5.83 -5.20 -18.21
CA ASP A 352 5.80 -4.10 -19.16
C ASP A 352 7.16 -3.95 -19.87
N ALA A 353 7.13 -3.83 -21.19
CA ALA A 353 8.34 -3.80 -22.00
C ALA A 353 9.19 -2.55 -21.72
N ALA A 354 8.58 -1.40 -21.45
CA ALA A 354 9.33 -0.17 -21.16
C ALA A 354 10.00 -0.26 -19.78
N MET A 355 9.32 -0.83 -18.77
CA MET A 355 9.90 -1.10 -17.45
C MET A 355 11.06 -2.09 -17.54
N LEU A 356 10.93 -3.18 -18.28
CA LEU A 356 12.03 -4.14 -18.46
C LEU A 356 13.25 -3.50 -19.15
N GLN A 357 13.03 -2.63 -20.14
CA GLN A 357 14.14 -1.87 -20.75
C GLN A 357 14.77 -0.88 -19.77
N LYS A 358 13.97 -0.28 -18.87
CA LYS A 358 14.48 0.58 -17.79
C LYS A 358 15.36 -0.22 -16.82
N GLY A 359 14.91 -1.40 -16.38
CA GLY A 359 15.74 -2.31 -15.56
C GLY A 359 17.06 -2.68 -16.26
N ILE A 360 17.03 -2.94 -17.58
CA ILE A 360 18.25 -3.17 -18.37
C ILE A 360 19.18 -1.94 -18.37
N LYS A 361 18.64 -0.72 -18.45
CA LYS A 361 19.43 0.52 -18.37
C LYS A 361 20.09 0.67 -17.00
N MET A 362 19.34 0.40 -15.92
CA MET A 362 19.83 0.45 -14.54
C MET A 362 20.97 -0.54 -14.30
N VAL A 363 20.77 -1.83 -14.63
CA VAL A 363 21.79 -2.85 -14.38
C VAL A 363 23.04 -2.67 -15.25
N LYS A 364 22.90 -2.14 -16.47
CA LYS A 364 24.07 -1.75 -17.28
C LYS A 364 24.89 -0.68 -16.58
N ARG A 365 24.23 0.35 -16.03
CA ARG A 365 24.91 1.41 -15.27
C ARG A 365 25.54 0.85 -13.99
N SER A 366 24.84 -0.02 -13.29
CA SER A 366 25.37 -0.72 -12.12
C SER A 366 26.68 -1.46 -12.45
N ILE A 367 26.72 -2.24 -13.54
CA ILE A 367 27.94 -2.93 -14.01
C ILE A 367 29.07 -1.96 -14.39
N GLU A 368 28.75 -0.77 -14.94
CA GLU A 368 29.75 0.25 -15.24
C GLU A 368 30.38 0.85 -13.98
N LEU A 369 29.60 0.97 -12.90
CA LEU A 369 30.03 1.50 -11.62
C LEU A 369 30.81 0.46 -10.82
N ASP A 370 30.25 -0.75 -10.71
CA ASP A 370 30.86 -1.89 -10.05
C ASP A 370 30.43 -3.19 -10.74
N LYS A 371 31.41 -3.94 -11.24
CA LYS A 371 31.15 -5.20 -11.93
C LYS A 371 31.39 -6.38 -10.99
N ASP A 372 30.31 -6.93 -10.49
CA ASP A 372 30.32 -8.10 -9.62
C ASP A 372 29.43 -9.23 -10.16
N TYR A 373 29.23 -10.27 -9.34
CA TYR A 373 28.35 -11.38 -9.65
C TYR A 373 26.90 -10.94 -9.78
N PHE A 374 26.36 -10.22 -8.78
CA PHE A 374 24.95 -9.86 -8.68
C PHE A 374 24.50 -8.98 -9.86
N ASN A 375 25.26 -7.95 -10.18
CA ASN A 375 24.95 -7.02 -11.27
C ASN A 375 24.98 -7.75 -12.63
N THR A 376 25.96 -8.64 -12.81
CA THR A 376 26.08 -9.45 -14.03
C THR A 376 24.95 -10.48 -14.15
N ASP A 377 24.54 -11.09 -13.04
CA ASP A 377 23.44 -12.07 -12.98
C ASP A 377 22.07 -11.42 -13.27
N THR A 378 21.75 -10.32 -12.60
CA THR A 378 20.53 -9.53 -12.84
C THR A 378 20.42 -9.12 -14.31
N TYR A 379 21.53 -8.73 -14.95
CA TYR A 379 21.51 -8.39 -16.37
C TYR A 379 21.23 -9.60 -17.26
N ALA A 380 21.79 -10.76 -16.94
CA ALA A 380 21.49 -11.99 -17.65
C ALA A 380 20.01 -12.38 -17.52
N ALA A 381 19.44 -12.25 -16.32
CA ALA A 381 18.04 -12.54 -16.02
C ALA A 381 17.09 -11.62 -16.81
N LEU A 382 17.34 -10.31 -16.82
CA LEU A 382 16.57 -9.34 -17.60
C LEU A 382 16.65 -9.57 -19.11
N LEU A 383 17.82 -9.94 -19.64
CA LEU A 383 17.97 -10.29 -21.05
C LEU A 383 17.22 -11.58 -21.40
N PHE A 384 17.21 -12.56 -20.51
CA PHE A 384 16.41 -13.76 -20.68
C PHE A 384 14.91 -13.45 -20.70
N LYS A 385 14.44 -12.62 -19.75
CA LYS A 385 13.04 -12.18 -19.64
C LYS A 385 12.59 -11.41 -20.89
N THR A 386 13.46 -10.58 -21.45
CA THR A 386 13.20 -9.82 -22.70
C THR A 386 13.50 -10.60 -23.99
N GLY A 387 13.90 -11.87 -23.89
CA GLY A 387 14.07 -12.76 -25.05
C GLY A 387 15.42 -12.66 -25.78
N ASN A 388 16.38 -11.89 -25.27
CA ASN A 388 17.74 -11.84 -25.82
C ASN A 388 18.60 -13.01 -25.31
N LEU A 389 18.23 -14.22 -25.72
CA LEU A 389 18.75 -15.48 -25.16
C LEU A 389 20.27 -15.66 -25.36
N LYS A 390 20.81 -15.21 -26.49
CA LYS A 390 22.25 -15.34 -26.78
C LYS A 390 23.07 -14.50 -25.81
N GLN A 391 22.69 -13.24 -25.62
CA GLN A 391 23.41 -12.35 -24.71
C GLN A 391 23.20 -12.76 -23.25
N ALA A 392 21.99 -13.19 -22.88
CA ALA A 392 21.68 -13.74 -21.57
C ALA A 392 22.61 -14.93 -21.22
N LEU A 393 22.80 -15.87 -22.15
CA LEU A 393 23.68 -17.02 -21.94
C LEU A 393 25.15 -16.63 -21.76
N ILE A 394 25.63 -15.63 -22.50
CA ILE A 394 27.00 -15.12 -22.38
C ILE A 394 27.21 -14.54 -20.98
N LEU A 395 26.28 -13.69 -20.53
CA LEU A 395 26.37 -13.01 -19.23
C LEU A 395 26.16 -13.95 -18.06
N ALA A 396 25.22 -14.90 -18.12
CA ALA A 396 25.04 -15.89 -17.05
C ALA A 396 26.31 -16.74 -16.84
N LYS A 397 26.99 -17.13 -17.93
CA LYS A 397 28.30 -17.80 -17.85
C LYS A 397 29.41 -16.90 -17.34
N GLU A 398 29.28 -15.59 -17.50
CA GLU A 398 30.21 -14.61 -16.95
C GLU A 398 29.99 -14.39 -15.45
N ALA A 399 28.73 -14.26 -15.02
CA ALA A 399 28.35 -14.19 -13.61
C ALA A 399 28.92 -15.38 -12.83
N ILE A 400 28.74 -16.62 -13.31
CA ILE A 400 29.34 -17.81 -12.67
C ILE A 400 30.88 -17.74 -12.61
N ARG A 401 31.54 -17.18 -13.64
CA ARG A 401 33.01 -17.01 -13.61
C ARG A 401 33.44 -16.01 -12.56
N ILE A 402 32.69 -14.93 -12.37
CA ILE A 402 32.92 -13.93 -11.32
C ILE A 402 32.68 -14.55 -9.94
N ALA A 403 31.54 -15.23 -9.75
CA ALA A 403 31.19 -15.89 -8.49
C ALA A 403 32.27 -16.88 -8.03
N LYS A 404 32.76 -17.73 -8.95
CA LYS A 404 33.84 -18.68 -8.65
C LYS A 404 35.16 -18.03 -8.25
N LYS A 405 35.43 -16.80 -8.71
CA LYS A 405 36.64 -16.07 -8.36
C LYS A 405 36.54 -15.48 -6.95
N ASN A 406 35.31 -15.19 -6.51
CA ASN A 406 35.02 -14.51 -5.25
C ASN A 406 34.46 -15.46 -4.17
N ASP A 407 34.39 -16.77 -4.46
CA ASP A 407 33.78 -17.80 -3.60
C ASP A 407 32.27 -17.56 -3.29
N ASP A 408 31.55 -16.90 -4.20
CA ASP A 408 30.10 -16.67 -4.09
C ASP A 408 29.28 -17.89 -4.54
N THR A 409 28.04 -18.02 -4.04
CA THR A 409 27.09 -19.04 -4.50
C THR A 409 26.38 -18.63 -5.80
N TYR A 410 26.15 -19.58 -6.71
CA TYR A 410 25.62 -19.32 -8.07
C TYR A 410 24.60 -20.38 -8.55
N SER A 411 23.87 -21.00 -7.63
CA SER A 411 22.87 -22.03 -7.97
C SER A 411 21.77 -21.49 -8.88
N SER A 412 21.20 -20.32 -8.56
CA SER A 412 20.17 -19.65 -9.36
C SER A 412 20.62 -19.37 -10.79
N THR A 413 21.85 -18.91 -11.01
CA THR A 413 22.40 -18.66 -12.35
C THR A 413 22.56 -19.96 -13.14
N THR A 414 22.85 -21.07 -12.47
CA THR A 414 22.98 -22.38 -13.12
C THR A 414 21.62 -22.82 -13.68
N GLU A 415 20.55 -22.67 -12.89
CA GLU A 415 19.17 -22.93 -13.34
C GLU A 415 18.77 -22.00 -14.49
N LEU A 416 19.13 -20.71 -14.43
CA LEU A 416 18.89 -19.77 -15.51
C LEU A 416 19.55 -20.22 -16.82
N ILE A 417 20.79 -20.72 -16.79
CA ILE A 417 21.47 -21.25 -17.97
C ILE A 417 20.70 -22.43 -18.57
N GLU A 418 20.20 -23.34 -17.75
CA GLU A 418 19.40 -24.49 -18.22
C GLU A 418 18.10 -24.02 -18.89
N GLN A 419 17.42 -23.04 -18.29
CA GLN A 419 16.22 -22.42 -18.86
C GLN A 419 16.50 -21.76 -20.21
N ILE A 420 17.60 -20.99 -20.32
CA ILE A 420 18.02 -20.36 -21.58
C ILE A 420 18.28 -21.42 -22.65
N GLN A 421 19.06 -22.46 -22.34
CA GLN A 421 19.38 -23.53 -23.28
C GLN A 421 18.15 -24.31 -23.74
N LYS A 422 17.21 -24.56 -22.83
CA LYS A 422 15.92 -25.20 -23.16
C LYS A 422 15.10 -24.32 -24.10
N LYS A 423 15.07 -23.00 -23.88
CA LYS A 423 14.34 -22.04 -24.71
C LYS A 423 14.98 -21.83 -26.08
N MET A 424 16.30 -21.96 -26.21
CA MET A 424 17.02 -21.89 -27.50
C MET A 424 16.86 -23.13 -28.39
N LYS A 425 16.44 -24.27 -27.82
CA LYS A 425 16.20 -25.53 -28.56
C LYS A 425 14.77 -25.66 -29.10
N LYS A 426 13.85 -24.82 -28.62
CA LYS A 426 12.50 -24.66 -29.17
C LYS A 426 12.55 -23.61 -30.27
#